data_AF-A0A2V2SVD5-F1
#
_entry.id   AF-A0A2V2SVD5-F1
#
_cell.length_a   1.000
_cell.length_b   1.000
_cell.length_c   1.000
_cell.angle_alpha   90.00
_cell.angle_beta   90.00
_cell.angle_gamma   90.00
#
_symmetry.space_group_name_H-M   'P 1'
#
loop_
_entity.id
_entity.type
_entity.pdbx_description
1 polymer ?
#
loop_
_entity_poly.entity_id
_entity_poly.type
_entity_poly.pdbx_seq_one_letter_code
_entity_poly.pdbx_strand_id
1 'polypeptide(L)'
;MALGIITTPLLAALAFWSSAGQSPFGLIEYTLNLMPIISGYSNSMASYGAETQIIYYLACSAALLVAIATVEKKSQSLKILPFLSVALYLFISFKAGFVRYDHAHIAFDALLIALVLTSDVANKKLWYITAGVTAILTYNFGAWGARSFTLTPYLSALQGAIERVRQPDGLYEGYKARMLELSALSPLEVKPGTSDIYSFDQSQLLASGNRWSPRPIFQSYSVYTPELVRINERHLRGKNAPDNIFFKVQPIDRHYPSLEDGLSWPTLLQLYSPSAFQGDMLTLVRNKQRPDEAPVLRLVGEQRVRLASWASVPREKIVFAKIILRPSLAGKVAALLLKSSELKITVSLRNGETRDFRFIAGMGETGFILSPLVEDTFDFLTLSTQEGSYLDHKQVTGLSISPVSQGFLWQDAYDLQFYALELPPPTVPKTSFFSETLAIAPSEVRLAPCETSVDLIAGKAPSQVRMTISKTLTIAGWNIVSSQQGLAPQQIFTTLEDKHGSTLFFLNKKVARADVKSFFGHPEMDDVGFQANIDISGLQGDYVLGIARRTNSGIEKCQQVAFPLEIKN
;
A
#
# COMPACT_ATOMS: atom_id res chain seq x y z
N MET A 1 13.80 -4.87 44.55
CA MET A 1 13.55 -3.78 43.57
C MET A 1 14.01 -4.15 42.16
N ALA A 2 15.29 -4.43 41.92
CA ALA A 2 15.81 -4.81 40.60
C ALA A 2 15.11 -6.03 39.94
N LEU A 3 14.91 -7.12 40.70
CA LEU A 3 14.18 -8.29 40.21
C LEU A 3 12.74 -7.92 39.80
N GLY A 4 12.07 -7.11 40.61
CA GLY A 4 10.72 -6.62 40.36
C GLY A 4 10.59 -5.77 39.09
N ILE A 5 11.65 -5.06 38.66
CA ILE A 5 11.63 -4.29 37.40
C ILE A 5 11.59 -5.21 36.18
N ILE A 6 12.21 -6.39 36.26
CA ILE A 6 12.26 -7.36 35.16
C ILE A 6 11.06 -8.31 35.21
N THR A 7 10.72 -8.82 36.40
CA THR A 7 9.65 -9.81 36.55
C THR A 7 8.27 -9.20 36.42
N THR A 8 8.05 -7.96 36.86
CA THR A 8 6.71 -7.34 36.84
C THR A 8 6.18 -7.18 35.40
N PRO A 9 6.92 -6.62 34.43
CA PRO A 9 6.42 -6.53 33.05
C PRO A 9 6.15 -7.90 32.42
N LEU A 10 6.99 -8.91 32.69
CA LEU A 10 6.80 -10.26 32.16
C LEU A 10 5.56 -10.94 32.75
N LEU A 11 5.38 -10.85 34.08
CA LEU A 11 4.20 -11.38 34.77
C LEU A 11 2.94 -10.63 34.37
N ALA A 12 3.02 -9.30 34.22
CA ALA A 12 1.91 -8.48 33.74
C ALA A 12 1.55 -8.85 32.30
N ALA A 13 2.53 -8.99 31.40
CA ALA A 13 2.29 -9.42 30.03
C ALA A 13 1.61 -10.79 29.98
N LEU A 14 2.10 -11.76 30.76
CA LEU A 14 1.49 -13.10 30.83
C LEU A 14 0.08 -13.06 31.44
N ALA A 15 -0.11 -12.29 32.51
CA ALA A 15 -1.41 -12.15 33.18
C ALA A 15 -2.44 -11.50 32.26
N PHE A 16 -2.08 -10.38 31.61
CA PHE A 16 -2.96 -9.70 30.67
C PHE A 16 -3.24 -10.54 29.43
N TRP A 17 -2.22 -11.21 28.88
CA TRP A 17 -2.37 -12.14 27.75
C TRP A 17 -3.35 -13.28 28.08
N SER A 18 -3.16 -13.92 29.23
CA SER A 18 -4.04 -15.01 29.69
C SER A 18 -5.44 -14.50 30.02
N SER A 19 -5.57 -13.30 30.60
CA SER A 19 -6.86 -12.68 30.90
C SER A 19 -7.65 -12.31 29.63
N ALA A 20 -6.96 -12.10 28.51
CA ALA A 20 -7.57 -11.93 27.20
C ALA A 20 -8.00 -13.26 26.54
N GLY A 21 -7.93 -14.38 27.26
CA GLY A 21 -8.31 -15.72 26.79
C GLY A 21 -7.28 -16.39 25.88
N GLN A 22 -6.06 -15.85 25.78
CA GLN A 22 -5.01 -16.39 24.93
C GLN A 22 -4.20 -17.47 25.65
N SER A 23 -3.75 -18.48 24.91
CA SER A 23 -2.84 -19.51 25.43
C SER A 23 -1.48 -18.91 25.81
N PRO A 24 -0.90 -19.20 26.99
CA PRO A 24 0.47 -18.80 27.33
C PRO A 24 1.52 -19.20 26.28
N PHE A 25 1.35 -20.37 25.66
CA PHE A 25 2.23 -20.86 24.59
C PHE A 25 2.13 -20.01 23.31
N GLY A 26 1.03 -19.28 23.13
CA GLY A 26 0.84 -18.35 22.01
C GLY A 26 1.86 -17.22 21.98
N LEU A 27 2.48 -16.85 23.11
CA LEU A 27 3.58 -15.87 23.13
C LEU A 27 4.83 -16.39 22.44
N ILE A 28 5.11 -17.69 22.56
CA ILE A 28 6.23 -18.34 21.89
C ILE A 28 5.96 -18.37 20.38
N GLU A 29 4.77 -18.81 19.98
CA GLU A 29 4.36 -18.83 18.57
C GLU A 29 4.36 -17.42 17.96
N TYR A 30 3.84 -16.42 18.67
CA TYR A 30 3.88 -15.02 18.25
C TYR A 30 5.31 -14.55 17.99
N THR A 31 6.22 -14.83 18.93
CA THR A 31 7.64 -14.43 18.81
C THR A 31 8.30 -15.12 17.63
N LEU A 32 8.09 -16.43 17.45
CA LEU A 32 8.65 -17.19 16.33
C LEU A 32 8.13 -16.70 14.98
N ASN A 33 6.84 -16.37 14.88
CA ASN A 33 6.24 -15.86 13.65
C ASN A 33 6.63 -14.41 13.34
N LEU A 34 7.03 -13.63 14.36
CA LEU A 34 7.52 -12.27 14.19
C LEU A 34 8.98 -12.21 13.72
N MET A 35 9.77 -13.25 13.98
CA MET A 35 11.21 -13.28 13.66
C MET A 35 11.53 -12.99 12.18
N PRO A 36 10.86 -13.59 11.18
CA PRO A 36 11.15 -13.29 9.79
C PRO A 36 10.89 -11.81 9.45
N ILE A 37 9.83 -11.21 9.99
CA ILE A 37 9.51 -9.79 9.80
C ILE A 37 10.62 -8.92 10.40
N ILE A 38 11.02 -9.16 11.65
CA ILE A 38 12.10 -8.42 12.32
C ILE A 38 13.40 -8.52 11.53
N SER A 39 13.74 -9.72 11.03
CA SER A 39 14.99 -9.97 10.31
C SER A 39 15.06 -9.21 8.98
N GLY A 40 13.92 -9.06 8.28
CA GLY A 40 13.83 -8.33 7.02
C GLY A 40 13.66 -6.81 7.18
N TYR A 41 13.13 -6.35 8.32
CA TYR A 41 12.71 -4.95 8.53
C TYR A 41 13.82 -3.94 8.26
N SER A 42 15.01 -4.13 8.83
CA SER A 42 16.13 -3.17 8.69
C SER A 42 16.57 -2.95 7.24
N ASN A 43 16.38 -3.92 6.35
CA ASN A 43 16.78 -3.82 4.95
C ASN A 43 15.63 -3.27 4.09
N SER A 44 14.41 -3.75 4.35
CA SER A 44 13.24 -3.43 3.54
C SER A 44 12.61 -2.09 3.87
N MET A 45 12.67 -1.65 5.13
CA MET A 45 12.08 -0.38 5.56
C MET A 45 13.09 0.76 5.68
N ALA A 46 14.38 0.53 5.37
CA ALA A 46 15.39 1.56 5.45
C ALA A 46 15.03 2.80 4.62
N SER A 47 15.05 3.99 5.24
CA SER A 47 14.96 5.27 4.54
C SER A 47 16.04 6.23 5.05
N TYR A 48 16.50 7.13 4.18
CA TYR A 48 17.68 7.96 4.41
C TYR A 48 17.29 9.44 4.52
N GLY A 49 17.96 10.14 5.44
CA GLY A 49 17.72 11.56 5.70
C GLY A 49 18.90 12.17 6.47
N ALA A 50 18.66 13.22 7.24
CA ALA A 50 19.72 13.94 7.94
C ALA A 50 20.43 13.09 9.00
N GLU A 51 21.66 12.67 8.70
CA GLU A 51 22.51 11.84 9.58
C GLU A 51 22.88 12.55 10.90
N THR A 52 22.73 13.87 10.96
CA THR A 52 23.03 14.66 12.17
C THR A 52 22.17 14.24 13.37
N GLN A 53 20.92 13.82 13.16
CA GLN A 53 20.04 13.36 14.25
C GLN A 53 20.56 12.08 14.91
N ILE A 54 21.15 11.16 14.12
CA ILE A 54 21.80 9.95 14.62
C ILE A 54 22.97 10.34 15.54
N ILE A 55 23.80 11.29 15.11
CA ILE A 55 24.95 11.76 15.89
C ILE A 55 24.51 12.33 17.23
N TYR A 56 23.50 13.22 17.23
CA TYR A 56 23.01 13.82 18.46
C TYR A 56 22.39 12.78 19.41
N TYR A 57 21.61 11.84 18.88
CA TYR A 57 21.04 10.77 19.69
C TYR A 57 22.12 9.91 20.34
N LEU A 58 23.13 9.50 19.57
CA LEU A 58 24.24 8.69 20.09
C LEU A 58 25.04 9.46 21.14
N ALA A 59 25.29 10.76 20.93
CA ALA A 59 25.98 11.61 21.88
C ALA A 59 25.21 11.73 23.22
N CYS A 60 23.90 12.00 23.18
CA CYS A 60 23.09 12.08 24.39
C CYS A 60 22.94 10.72 25.09
N SER A 61 22.80 9.63 24.31
CA SER A 61 22.77 8.26 24.83
C SER A 61 24.08 7.91 25.55
N ALA A 62 25.22 8.21 24.93
CA ALA A 62 26.53 8.01 25.55
C ALA A 62 26.69 8.84 26.83
N ALA A 63 26.29 10.12 26.81
CA ALA A 63 26.32 10.99 27.99
C ALA A 63 25.49 10.44 29.15
N LEU A 64 24.28 9.92 28.87
CA LEU A 64 23.45 9.27 29.88
C LEU A 64 24.10 8.01 30.44
N LEU A 65 24.64 7.15 29.57
CA LEU A 65 25.34 5.92 29.99
C LEU A 65 26.57 6.23 30.85
N VAL A 66 27.32 7.28 30.51
CA VAL A 66 28.44 7.79 31.33
C VAL A 66 27.92 8.33 32.67
N ALA A 67 26.80 9.06 32.68
CA ALA A 67 26.19 9.53 33.92
C ALA A 67 25.82 8.36 34.85
N ILE A 68 25.29 7.26 34.32
CA ILE A 68 24.98 6.05 35.09
C ILE A 68 26.27 5.37 35.59
N ALA A 69 27.28 5.21 34.73
CA ALA A 69 28.55 4.56 35.10
C ALA A 69 29.30 5.34 36.20
N THR A 70 29.20 6.67 36.18
CA THR A 70 29.91 7.58 37.10
C THR A 70 29.10 7.96 38.35
N VAL A 71 27.96 7.33 38.61
CA VAL A 71 27.18 7.61 39.82
C VAL A 71 28.00 7.29 41.08
N GLU A 72 28.07 8.24 42.01
CA GLU A 72 28.82 8.08 43.25
C GLU A 72 28.04 7.28 44.30
N LYS A 73 28.73 6.62 45.23
CA LYS A 73 28.14 5.99 46.42
C LYS A 73 27.10 4.87 46.16
N LYS A 74 27.22 4.14 45.03
CA LYS A 74 26.42 2.93 44.71
C LYS A 74 27.34 1.74 44.49
N SER A 75 26.90 0.53 44.85
CA SER A 75 27.63 -0.72 44.57
C SER A 75 27.76 -0.97 43.06
N GLN A 76 28.77 -1.73 42.63
CA GLN A 76 28.98 -2.05 41.21
C GLN A 76 27.74 -2.73 40.58
N SER A 77 27.06 -3.62 41.31
CA SER A 77 25.82 -4.27 40.85
C SER A 77 24.69 -3.28 40.58
N LEU A 78 24.60 -2.19 41.34
CA LEU A 78 23.63 -1.10 41.16
C LEU A 78 24.00 -0.15 40.01
N LYS A 79 25.18 -0.30 39.41
CA LYS A 79 25.61 0.45 38.21
C LYS A 79 25.46 -0.37 36.94
N ILE A 80 25.92 -1.62 36.97
CA ILE A 80 25.97 -2.50 35.79
C ILE A 80 24.57 -2.82 35.28
N LEU A 81 23.63 -3.16 36.16
CA LEU A 81 22.29 -3.56 35.74
C LEU A 81 21.51 -2.40 35.09
N PRO A 82 21.41 -1.19 35.68
CA PRO A 82 20.79 -0.05 35.00
C PRO A 82 21.54 0.33 33.72
N PHE A 83 22.87 0.30 33.71
CA PHE A 83 23.67 0.60 32.52
C PHE A 83 23.32 -0.33 31.36
N LEU A 84 23.34 -1.66 31.57
CA LEU A 84 23.04 -2.63 30.52
C LEU A 84 21.57 -2.55 30.08
N SER A 85 20.65 -2.35 31.03
CA SER A 85 19.22 -2.24 30.71
C SER A 85 18.93 -0.99 29.87
N VAL A 86 19.50 0.15 30.25
CA VAL A 86 19.35 1.41 29.54
C VAL A 86 20.08 1.35 28.20
N ALA A 87 21.28 0.76 28.13
CA ALA A 87 22.00 0.59 26.87
C ALA A 87 21.21 -0.26 25.87
N LEU A 88 20.64 -1.38 26.31
CA LEU A 88 19.79 -2.24 25.48
C LEU A 88 18.52 -1.50 25.03
N TYR A 89 17.85 -0.81 25.95
CA TYR A 89 16.66 -0.01 25.63
C TYR A 89 16.96 1.08 24.61
N LEU A 90 18.00 1.88 24.82
CA LEU A 90 18.44 2.92 23.89
C LEU A 90 18.85 2.33 22.54
N PHE A 91 19.51 1.17 22.50
CA PHE A 91 19.86 0.52 21.24
C PHE A 91 18.63 0.03 20.46
N ILE A 92 17.63 -0.54 21.13
CA ILE A 92 16.38 -0.94 20.48
C ILE A 92 15.62 0.27 19.96
N SER A 93 15.51 1.33 20.78
CA SER A 93 14.87 2.60 20.41
C SER A 93 15.61 3.30 19.27
N PHE A 94 16.94 3.22 19.24
CA PHE A 94 17.78 3.68 18.14
C PHE A 94 17.39 3.00 16.83
N LYS A 95 17.30 1.67 16.82
CA LYS A 95 16.86 0.95 15.62
C LYS A 95 15.42 1.30 15.23
N ALA A 96 14.52 1.38 16.19
CA ALA A 96 13.11 1.73 15.93
C ALA A 96 12.98 3.12 15.29
N GLY A 97 13.77 4.10 15.74
CA GLY A 97 13.69 5.48 15.27
C GLY A 97 14.55 5.81 14.04
N PHE A 98 15.67 5.10 13.79
CA PHE A 98 16.62 5.50 12.74
C PHE A 98 16.76 4.52 11.56
N VAL A 99 16.12 3.34 11.61
CA VAL A 99 15.95 2.52 10.40
C VAL A 99 15.17 3.31 9.35
N ARG A 100 14.03 3.90 9.77
CA ARG A 100 13.20 4.81 8.98
C ARG A 100 13.39 6.25 9.47
N TYR A 101 13.80 7.14 8.58
CA TYR A 101 14.07 8.55 8.91
C TYR A 101 12.84 9.30 9.47
N ASP A 102 11.63 8.98 9.02
CA ASP A 102 10.36 9.54 9.49
C ASP A 102 10.00 9.14 10.93
N HIS A 103 10.74 8.22 11.55
CA HIS A 103 10.49 7.70 12.90
C HIS A 103 11.49 8.17 13.96
N ALA A 104 12.38 9.13 13.66
CA ALA A 104 13.46 9.54 14.58
C ALA A 104 12.95 9.98 15.97
N HIS A 105 11.73 10.51 16.05
CA HIS A 105 11.06 10.87 17.30
C HIS A 105 10.96 9.71 18.30
N ILE A 106 10.76 8.46 17.84
CA ILE A 106 10.70 7.27 18.71
C ILE A 106 11.96 7.14 19.56
N ALA A 107 13.13 7.39 18.95
CA ALA A 107 14.41 7.29 19.65
C ALA A 107 14.54 8.40 20.72
N PHE A 108 14.29 9.66 20.34
CA PHE A 108 14.40 10.79 21.27
C PHE A 108 13.38 10.74 22.41
N ASP A 109 12.15 10.33 22.15
CA ASP A 109 11.11 10.14 23.18
C ASP A 109 11.52 9.05 24.17
N ALA A 110 12.05 7.93 23.66
CA ALA A 110 12.59 6.88 24.51
C ALA A 110 13.77 7.38 25.36
N LEU A 111 14.67 8.20 24.81
CA LEU A 111 15.76 8.79 25.58
C LEU A 111 15.26 9.71 26.70
N LEU A 112 14.20 10.49 26.49
CA LEU A 112 13.55 11.28 27.55
C LEU A 112 12.97 10.39 28.65
N ILE A 113 12.29 9.29 28.29
CA ILE A 113 11.79 8.30 29.26
C ILE A 113 12.95 7.69 30.06
N ALA A 114 14.04 7.29 29.38
CA ALA A 114 15.23 6.76 30.02
C ALA A 114 15.83 7.77 31.01
N LEU A 115 15.90 9.06 30.66
CA LEU A 115 16.36 10.12 31.56
C LEU A 115 15.50 10.19 32.82
N VAL A 116 14.16 10.22 32.70
CA VAL A 116 13.26 10.27 33.86
C VAL A 116 13.48 9.06 34.77
N LEU A 117 13.48 7.85 34.21
CA LEU A 117 13.61 6.59 34.95
C LEU A 117 14.97 6.40 35.63
N THR A 118 16.01 7.06 35.12
CA THR A 118 17.40 6.89 35.61
C THR A 118 17.87 8.03 36.50
N SER A 119 17.00 9.00 36.79
CA SER A 119 17.37 10.20 37.56
C SER A 119 18.03 9.88 38.90
N ASP A 120 17.63 8.81 39.61
CA ASP A 120 18.19 8.42 40.92
C ASP A 120 19.39 7.46 40.87
N VAL A 121 19.74 7.00 39.67
CA VAL A 121 20.85 6.06 39.42
C VAL A 121 21.91 6.64 38.48
N ALA A 122 21.86 7.95 38.23
CA ALA A 122 22.81 8.67 37.38
C ALA A 122 23.48 9.83 38.15
N ASN A 123 24.68 10.21 37.70
CA ASN A 123 25.37 11.42 38.15
C ASN A 123 24.52 12.65 37.81
N LYS A 124 24.02 13.34 38.85
CA LYS A 124 23.03 14.43 38.68
C LYS A 124 23.53 15.57 37.78
N LYS A 125 24.81 15.95 37.85
CA LYS A 125 25.36 17.04 37.00
C LYS A 125 25.29 16.67 35.52
N LEU A 126 25.79 15.49 35.15
CA LEU A 126 25.74 15.00 33.77
C LEU A 126 24.31 14.74 33.32
N TRP A 127 23.47 14.25 34.23
CA TRP A 127 22.05 14.00 33.96
C TRP A 127 21.31 15.30 33.59
N TYR A 128 21.45 16.39 34.37
CA TYR A 128 20.79 17.67 34.07
C TYR A 128 21.24 18.26 32.73
N ILE A 129 22.55 18.19 32.41
CA ILE A 129 23.08 18.63 31.11
C ILE A 129 22.46 17.79 29.99
N THR A 130 22.50 16.47 30.12
CA THR A 130 21.96 15.55 29.11
C THR A 130 20.46 15.75 28.92
N ALA A 131 19.71 15.94 30.01
CA ALA A 131 18.28 16.22 29.97
C ALA A 131 17.96 17.55 29.28
N GLY A 132 18.69 18.62 29.59
CA GLY A 132 18.51 19.92 28.95
C GLY A 132 18.79 19.88 27.45
N VAL A 133 19.91 19.27 27.04
CA VAL A 133 20.27 19.10 25.63
C VAL A 133 19.25 18.24 24.90
N THR A 134 18.85 17.11 25.48
CA THR A 134 17.84 16.22 24.87
C THR A 134 16.49 16.92 24.70
N ALA A 135 16.06 17.71 25.68
CA ALA A 135 14.83 18.48 25.60
C ALA A 135 14.88 19.53 24.49
N ILE A 136 16.00 20.25 24.35
CA ILE A 136 16.21 21.23 23.27
C ILE A 136 16.19 20.53 21.91
N LEU A 137 16.90 19.41 21.75
CA LEU A 137 16.95 18.67 20.48
C LEU A 137 15.57 18.12 20.10
N THR A 138 14.85 17.56 21.06
CA THR A 138 13.47 17.07 20.86
C THR A 138 12.56 18.20 20.39
N TYR A 139 12.66 19.38 21.02
CA TYR A 139 11.92 20.57 20.58
C TYR A 139 12.29 21.03 19.17
N ASN A 140 13.59 21.09 18.84
CA ASN A 140 14.08 21.62 17.57
C ASN A 140 13.83 20.69 16.37
N PHE A 141 13.85 19.37 16.56
CA PHE A 141 13.57 18.41 15.48
C PHE A 141 12.09 18.26 15.15
N GLY A 142 11.25 19.20 15.59
CA GLY A 142 9.83 19.16 15.29
C GLY A 142 9.11 17.97 15.94
N ALA A 143 9.66 17.39 17.02
CA ALA A 143 8.94 16.45 17.86
C ALA A 143 7.91 17.19 18.73
N TRP A 144 7.01 17.94 18.07
CA TRP A 144 5.69 18.30 18.58
C TRP A 144 4.87 17.05 18.99
N GLY A 145 5.41 15.85 18.75
CA GLY A 145 5.02 14.58 19.37
C GLY A 145 5.19 14.52 20.89
N ALA A 146 6.02 15.35 21.53
CA ALA A 146 6.21 15.25 22.99
C ALA A 146 4.88 15.43 23.78
N ARG A 147 3.96 16.30 23.34
CA ARG A 147 2.59 16.39 23.91
C ARG A 147 1.71 15.22 23.47
N SER A 148 1.75 14.86 22.19
CA SER A 148 0.93 13.79 21.58
C SER A 148 1.29 12.37 22.04
N PHE A 149 2.45 12.15 22.66
CA PHE A 149 2.92 10.81 23.06
C PHE A 149 3.22 10.64 24.56
N THR A 150 3.44 11.71 25.34
CA THR A 150 3.67 11.57 26.79
C THR A 150 2.40 11.68 27.63
N LEU A 151 1.43 12.53 27.23
CA LEU A 151 0.19 12.73 27.98
C LEU A 151 -1.01 12.17 27.22
N THR A 152 -1.10 12.40 25.91
CA THR A 152 -2.26 12.01 25.11
C THR A 152 -2.55 10.51 25.15
N PRO A 153 -1.60 9.56 25.03
CA PRO A 153 -1.95 8.13 25.08
C PRO A 153 -2.52 7.73 26.44
N TYR A 154 -2.03 8.31 27.53
CA TYR A 154 -2.55 8.06 28.88
C TYR A 154 -3.91 8.73 29.10
N LEU A 155 -4.10 9.95 28.60
CA LEU A 155 -5.41 10.62 28.61
C LEU A 155 -6.42 9.87 27.75
N SER A 156 -6.03 9.40 26.57
CA SER A 156 -6.87 8.57 25.69
C SER A 156 -7.17 7.21 26.32
N ALA A 157 -6.21 6.58 27.02
CA ALA A 157 -6.45 5.35 27.77
C ALA A 157 -7.41 5.57 28.94
N LEU A 158 -7.23 6.66 29.70
CA LEU A 158 -8.15 7.04 30.78
C LEU A 158 -9.54 7.38 30.24
N GLN A 159 -9.62 8.15 29.16
CA GLN A 159 -10.86 8.48 28.50
C GLN A 159 -11.56 7.22 27.99
N GLY A 160 -10.84 6.31 27.34
CA GLY A 160 -11.37 5.03 26.90
C GLY A 160 -11.82 4.14 28.07
N ALA A 161 -11.14 4.19 29.22
CA ALA A 161 -11.58 3.50 30.44
C ALA A 161 -12.86 4.12 31.01
N ILE A 162 -12.95 5.45 31.06
CA ILE A 162 -14.15 6.19 31.48
C ILE A 162 -15.31 5.89 30.55
N GLU A 163 -15.09 5.88 29.23
CA GLU A 163 -16.09 5.56 28.21
C GLU A 163 -16.61 4.13 28.37
N ARG A 164 -15.74 3.13 28.58
CA ARG A 164 -16.18 1.73 28.82
C ARG A 164 -17.09 1.58 30.03
N VAL A 165 -16.91 2.43 31.07
CA VAL A 165 -17.74 2.39 32.28
C VAL A 165 -19.02 3.20 32.11
N ARG A 166 -18.95 4.40 31.52
CA ARG A 166 -20.09 5.32 31.41
C ARG A 166 -20.98 5.08 30.19
N GLN A 167 -20.40 4.56 29.11
CA GLN A 167 -21.03 4.35 27.81
C GLN A 167 -20.55 3.02 27.23
N PRO A 168 -20.97 1.88 27.80
CA PRO A 168 -20.47 0.56 27.38
C PRO A 168 -20.64 0.28 25.88
N ASP A 169 -21.71 0.80 25.26
CA ASP A 169 -21.97 0.67 23.82
C ASP A 169 -21.31 1.77 22.97
N GLY A 170 -20.88 2.89 23.56
CA GLY A 170 -20.43 4.08 22.84
C GLY A 170 -19.23 3.82 21.92
N LEU A 171 -18.27 3.00 22.37
CA LEU A 171 -17.12 2.60 21.55
C LEU A 171 -17.54 1.75 20.33
N TYR A 172 -18.53 0.87 20.51
CA TYR A 172 -19.00 0.00 19.44
C TYR A 172 -19.85 0.79 18.44
N GLU A 173 -20.72 1.69 18.90
CA GLU A 173 -21.47 2.59 18.02
C GLU A 173 -20.54 3.57 17.27
N GLY A 174 -19.52 4.10 17.94
CA GLY A 174 -18.48 4.92 17.30
C GLY A 174 -17.70 4.14 16.23
N TYR A 175 -17.36 2.88 16.50
CA TYR A 175 -16.78 1.98 15.51
C TYR A 175 -17.71 1.81 14.31
N LYS A 176 -19.00 1.46 14.51
CA LYS A 176 -19.97 1.30 13.41
C LYS A 176 -20.10 2.58 12.58
N ALA A 177 -20.22 3.73 13.23
CA ALA A 177 -20.32 5.02 12.56
C ALA A 177 -19.09 5.29 11.68
N ARG A 178 -17.89 5.00 12.20
CA ARG A 178 -16.65 5.13 11.44
C ARG A 178 -16.56 4.14 10.27
N MET A 179 -17.00 2.90 10.45
CA MET A 179 -17.03 1.92 9.35
C MET A 179 -18.01 2.35 8.25
N LEU A 180 -19.18 2.90 8.59
CA LEU A 180 -20.13 3.46 7.63
C LEU A 180 -19.54 4.65 6.86
N GLU A 181 -18.83 5.54 7.54
CA GLU A 181 -18.13 6.67 6.91
C GLU A 181 -17.05 6.18 5.94
N LEU A 182 -16.21 5.23 6.34
CA LEU A 182 -15.17 4.65 5.49
C LEU A 182 -15.77 3.92 4.27
N SER A 183 -16.87 3.19 4.47
CA SER A 183 -17.57 2.51 3.38
C SER A 183 -18.16 3.49 2.36
N ALA A 184 -18.57 4.69 2.80
CA ALA A 184 -19.07 5.74 1.92
C ALA A 184 -17.94 6.41 1.11
N LEU A 185 -16.75 6.53 1.69
CA LEU A 185 -15.58 7.13 1.02
C LEU A 185 -14.95 6.23 -0.05
N SER A 186 -15.06 4.91 0.10
CA SER A 186 -14.50 3.95 -0.85
C SER A 186 -15.40 2.71 -0.93
N PRO A 187 -16.53 2.80 -1.66
CA PRO A 187 -17.51 1.73 -1.71
C PRO A 187 -16.96 0.54 -2.51
N LEU A 188 -16.61 -0.53 -1.79
CA LEU A 188 -16.35 -1.84 -2.37
C LEU A 188 -17.65 -2.64 -2.41
N GLU A 189 -17.93 -3.27 -3.55
CA GLU A 189 -19.09 -4.14 -3.70
C GLU A 189 -18.95 -5.38 -2.79
N VAL A 190 -20.02 -5.75 -2.08
CA VAL A 190 -20.07 -7.00 -1.33
C VAL A 190 -20.10 -8.16 -2.31
N LYS A 191 -19.10 -9.04 -2.21
CA LYS A 191 -19.01 -10.24 -3.06
C LYS A 191 -19.47 -11.50 -2.33
N PRO A 192 -20.06 -12.48 -3.04
CA PRO A 192 -20.36 -13.78 -2.46
C PRO A 192 -19.06 -14.51 -2.10
N GLY A 193 -19.10 -15.29 -1.02
CA GLY A 193 -17.93 -16.03 -0.55
C GLY A 193 -17.03 -15.23 0.38
N THR A 194 -15.73 -15.50 0.31
CA THR A 194 -14.69 -14.81 1.06
C THR A 194 -13.90 -13.85 0.18
N SER A 195 -13.35 -12.80 0.76
CA SER A 195 -12.59 -11.78 0.03
C SER A 195 -11.27 -11.47 0.74
N ASP A 196 -10.21 -11.16 -0.01
CA ASP A 196 -8.98 -10.53 0.50
C ASP A 196 -8.65 -9.26 -0.31
N ILE A 197 -7.68 -8.48 0.16
CA ILE A 197 -7.22 -7.25 -0.47
C ILE A 197 -5.69 -7.22 -0.61
N TYR A 198 -5.22 -7.01 -1.84
CA TYR A 198 -3.82 -6.90 -2.19
C TYR A 198 -3.46 -5.42 -2.39
N SER A 199 -3.26 -4.74 -1.27
CA SER A 199 -2.81 -3.34 -1.11
C SER A 199 -2.17 -3.20 0.29
N PHE A 200 -1.70 -2.02 0.65
CA PHE A 200 -1.39 -1.67 2.04
C PHE A 200 -2.60 -1.15 2.83
N ASP A 201 -3.73 -0.83 2.18
CA ASP A 201 -4.92 -0.23 2.82
C ASP A 201 -6.05 -1.25 2.99
N GLN A 202 -6.02 -2.01 4.09
CA GLN A 202 -7.05 -2.99 4.43
C GLN A 202 -8.37 -2.36 4.90
N SER A 203 -8.38 -1.05 5.22
CA SER A 203 -9.54 -0.39 5.83
C SER A 203 -10.76 -0.43 4.91
N GLN A 204 -10.55 -0.35 3.61
CA GLN A 204 -11.61 -0.40 2.60
C GLN A 204 -12.34 -1.75 2.61
N LEU A 205 -11.59 -2.87 2.69
CA LEU A 205 -12.19 -4.20 2.76
C LEU A 205 -12.96 -4.38 4.08
N LEU A 206 -12.38 -3.96 5.21
CA LEU A 206 -13.01 -4.04 6.52
C LEU A 206 -14.32 -3.24 6.57
N ALA A 207 -14.36 -2.07 5.92
CA ALA A 207 -15.55 -1.20 5.87
C ALA A 207 -16.65 -1.70 4.93
N SER A 208 -16.28 -2.48 3.92
CA SER A 208 -17.22 -2.94 2.88
C SER A 208 -18.28 -3.95 3.34
N GLY A 209 -18.08 -4.61 4.49
CA GLY A 209 -18.92 -5.72 4.94
C GLY A 209 -18.65 -7.07 4.24
N ASN A 210 -17.63 -7.16 3.39
CA ASN A 210 -17.15 -8.43 2.83
C ASN A 210 -16.62 -9.36 3.94
N ARG A 211 -16.78 -10.68 3.76
CA ARG A 211 -16.20 -11.67 4.68
C ARG A 211 -14.70 -11.83 4.41
N TRP A 212 -13.88 -11.22 5.24
CA TRP A 212 -12.42 -11.23 5.07
C TRP A 212 -11.80 -12.61 5.31
N SER A 213 -11.02 -13.10 4.35
CA SER A 213 -10.10 -14.25 4.49
C SER A 213 -8.68 -13.78 4.16
N PRO A 214 -7.96 -13.17 5.13
CA PRO A 214 -6.65 -12.60 4.87
C PRO A 214 -5.60 -13.67 4.58
N ARG A 215 -4.73 -13.37 3.62
CA ARG A 215 -3.40 -14.00 3.59
C ARG A 215 -2.61 -13.71 4.88
N PRO A 216 -1.69 -14.58 5.31
CA PRO A 216 -1.01 -14.43 6.61
C PRO A 216 -0.25 -13.12 6.77
N ILE A 217 0.44 -12.65 5.71
CA ILE A 217 1.08 -11.33 5.69
C ILE A 217 0.24 -10.41 4.81
N PHE A 218 -0.75 -9.77 5.43
CA PHE A 218 -1.82 -9.05 4.74
C PHE A 218 -1.36 -7.75 4.05
N GLN A 219 -0.19 -7.21 4.38
CA GLN A 219 0.41 -6.04 3.71
C GLN A 219 1.54 -6.45 2.76
N SER A 220 1.35 -6.27 1.44
CA SER A 220 2.30 -6.73 0.40
C SER A 220 3.71 -6.19 0.60
N TYR A 221 3.85 -4.94 1.04
CA TYR A 221 5.16 -4.33 1.29
C TYR A 221 5.92 -4.95 2.47
N SER A 222 5.22 -5.61 3.40
CA SER A 222 5.81 -6.22 4.61
C SER A 222 6.31 -7.66 4.40
N VAL A 223 6.20 -8.18 3.17
CA VAL A 223 6.59 -9.54 2.81
C VAL A 223 8.10 -9.59 2.52
N TYR A 224 8.91 -9.33 3.54
CA TYR A 224 10.34 -9.05 3.36
C TYR A 224 11.22 -10.25 3.03
N THR A 225 10.81 -11.46 3.43
CA THR A 225 11.66 -12.65 3.39
C THR A 225 11.06 -13.77 2.55
N PRO A 226 11.89 -14.71 2.04
CA PRO A 226 11.42 -15.85 1.27
C PRO A 226 10.39 -16.73 1.99
N GLU A 227 10.44 -16.83 3.32
CA GLU A 227 9.49 -17.59 4.11
C GLU A 227 8.10 -16.94 4.09
N LEU A 228 8.05 -15.61 4.25
CA LEU A 228 6.81 -14.84 4.32
C LEU A 228 6.04 -14.90 2.99
N VAL A 229 6.73 -14.69 1.87
CA VAL A 229 6.08 -14.71 0.54
C VAL A 229 5.58 -16.12 0.17
N ARG A 230 6.31 -17.17 0.56
CA ARG A 230 5.87 -18.56 0.34
C ARG A 230 4.66 -18.93 1.19
N ILE A 231 4.50 -18.33 2.36
CA ILE A 231 3.29 -18.54 3.18
C ILE A 231 2.08 -17.85 2.51
N ASN A 232 2.24 -16.62 2.00
CA ASN A 232 1.19 -15.94 1.23
C ASN A 232 0.81 -16.68 -0.06
N GLU A 233 1.80 -17.11 -0.84
CA GLU A 233 1.56 -17.88 -2.06
C GLU A 233 0.81 -19.19 -1.79
N ARG A 234 1.21 -19.93 -0.74
CA ARG A 234 0.52 -21.17 -0.34
C ARG A 234 -0.90 -20.91 0.12
N HIS A 235 -1.19 -19.75 0.73
CA HIS A 235 -2.55 -19.38 1.10
C HIS A 235 -3.44 -19.27 -0.16
N LEU A 236 -2.95 -18.69 -1.25
CA LEU A 236 -3.69 -18.58 -2.52
C LEU A 236 -4.05 -19.94 -3.15
N ARG A 237 -3.26 -20.98 -2.88
CA ARG A 237 -3.52 -22.37 -3.31
C ARG A 237 -4.23 -23.21 -2.25
N GLY A 238 -4.48 -22.64 -1.07
CA GLY A 238 -4.99 -23.35 0.08
C GLY A 238 -6.50 -23.50 0.07
N LYS A 239 -7.00 -24.31 1.01
CA LYS A 239 -8.45 -24.47 1.26
C LYS A 239 -9.14 -23.17 1.67
N ASN A 240 -8.39 -22.27 2.32
CA ASN A 240 -8.90 -20.97 2.80
C ASN A 240 -8.57 -19.82 1.83
N ALA A 241 -8.12 -20.10 0.61
CA ALA A 241 -7.86 -19.03 -0.35
C ALA A 241 -9.17 -18.28 -0.66
N PRO A 242 -9.12 -16.94 -0.75
CA PRO A 242 -10.31 -16.13 -0.89
C PRO A 242 -11.02 -16.43 -2.22
N ASP A 243 -12.35 -16.34 -2.26
CA ASP A 243 -13.12 -16.45 -3.50
C ASP A 243 -12.92 -15.20 -4.39
N ASN A 244 -12.67 -14.05 -3.77
CA ASN A 244 -12.50 -12.76 -4.44
C ASN A 244 -11.26 -12.02 -3.91
N ILE A 245 -10.57 -11.29 -4.77
CA ILE A 245 -9.44 -10.44 -4.39
C ILE A 245 -9.65 -9.04 -4.95
N PHE A 246 -9.60 -8.03 -4.08
CA PHE A 246 -9.49 -6.64 -4.51
C PHE A 246 -8.00 -6.32 -4.68
N PHE A 247 -7.56 -6.21 -5.92
CA PHE A 247 -6.15 -6.08 -6.27
C PHE A 247 -5.80 -4.66 -6.70
N LYS A 248 -4.70 -4.13 -6.17
CA LYS A 248 -4.16 -2.83 -6.56
C LYS A 248 -2.64 -2.89 -6.63
N VAL A 249 -2.07 -2.44 -7.74
CA VAL A 249 -0.63 -2.23 -7.82
C VAL A 249 -0.31 -0.91 -7.11
N GLN A 250 0.15 -0.99 -5.87
CA GLN A 250 0.34 0.17 -5.00
C GLN A 250 1.63 0.04 -4.15
N PRO A 251 2.81 -0.01 -4.79
CA PRO A 251 4.07 -0.16 -4.07
C PRO A 251 4.36 1.07 -3.20
N ILE A 252 5.13 0.87 -2.13
CA ILE A 252 5.66 1.96 -1.29
C ILE A 252 7.11 2.28 -1.66
N ASP A 253 7.62 3.43 -1.22
CA ASP A 253 9.05 3.81 -1.30
C ASP A 253 9.69 3.58 -2.69
N ARG A 254 8.88 3.73 -3.77
CA ARG A 254 9.25 3.45 -5.16
C ARG A 254 9.83 2.05 -5.41
N HIS A 255 9.38 1.04 -4.66
CA HIS A 255 9.72 -0.35 -4.95
C HIS A 255 9.38 -0.72 -6.40
N TYR A 256 10.15 -1.64 -6.98
CA TYR A 256 9.76 -2.26 -8.23
C TYR A 256 8.38 -2.92 -8.03
N PRO A 257 7.33 -2.59 -8.79
CA PRO A 257 5.95 -2.83 -8.34
C PRO A 257 5.59 -4.29 -8.08
N SER A 258 6.00 -5.20 -8.96
CA SER A 258 5.76 -6.64 -8.82
C SER A 258 6.69 -7.33 -7.82
N LEU A 259 7.63 -6.60 -7.20
CA LEU A 259 8.51 -7.13 -6.16
C LEU A 259 7.73 -7.36 -4.85
N GLU A 260 6.74 -6.51 -4.57
CA GLU A 260 5.88 -6.66 -3.40
C GLU A 260 4.97 -7.89 -3.55
N ASP A 261 5.14 -8.85 -2.64
CA ASP A 261 4.51 -10.18 -2.69
C ASP A 261 4.73 -10.90 -4.04
N GLY A 262 5.93 -10.76 -4.62
CA GLY A 262 6.18 -11.10 -6.04
C GLY A 262 5.92 -12.56 -6.45
N LEU A 263 6.04 -13.53 -5.53
CA LEU A 263 5.71 -14.92 -5.83
C LEU A 263 4.19 -15.16 -5.91
N SER A 264 3.36 -14.32 -5.29
CA SER A 264 1.91 -14.40 -5.37
C SER A 264 1.39 -14.01 -6.76
N TRP A 265 2.09 -13.15 -7.50
CA TRP A 265 1.62 -12.63 -8.79
C TRP A 265 1.37 -13.73 -9.84
N PRO A 266 2.32 -14.65 -10.11
CA PRO A 266 2.04 -15.80 -10.98
C PRO A 266 0.84 -16.63 -10.52
N THR A 267 0.68 -16.87 -9.21
CA THR A 267 -0.43 -17.66 -8.66
C THR A 267 -1.77 -16.92 -8.79
N LEU A 268 -1.80 -15.59 -8.63
CA LEU A 268 -2.98 -14.76 -8.90
C LEU A 268 -3.40 -14.86 -10.36
N LEU A 269 -2.46 -14.70 -11.29
CA LEU A 269 -2.73 -14.79 -12.73
C LEU A 269 -3.16 -16.21 -13.16
N GLN A 270 -2.64 -17.23 -12.47
CA GLN A 270 -3.01 -18.63 -12.67
C GLN A 270 -4.42 -18.94 -12.13
N LEU A 271 -4.75 -18.57 -10.90
CA LEU A 271 -5.97 -19.06 -10.23
C LEU A 271 -7.15 -18.10 -10.23
N TYR A 272 -6.91 -16.82 -10.49
CA TYR A 272 -7.95 -15.80 -10.48
C TYR A 272 -8.13 -15.19 -11.87
N SER A 273 -9.33 -14.72 -12.14
CA SER A 273 -9.68 -14.04 -13.39
C SER A 273 -10.22 -12.65 -13.07
N PRO A 274 -9.76 -11.62 -13.78
CA PRO A 274 -10.28 -10.27 -13.59
C PRO A 274 -11.78 -10.22 -13.93
N SER A 275 -12.56 -9.48 -13.15
CA SER A 275 -14.01 -9.38 -13.31
C SER A 275 -14.53 -7.95 -13.51
N ALA A 276 -14.03 -6.97 -12.73
CA ALA A 276 -14.46 -5.58 -12.83
C ALA A 276 -13.48 -4.62 -12.14
N PHE A 277 -13.46 -3.35 -12.57
CA PHE A 277 -12.88 -2.26 -11.78
C PHE A 277 -13.86 -1.74 -10.73
N GLN A 278 -13.34 -1.43 -9.55
CA GLN A 278 -14.01 -0.71 -8.48
C GLN A 278 -13.12 0.45 -8.06
N GLY A 279 -13.40 1.64 -8.60
CA GLY A 279 -12.46 2.75 -8.51
C GLY A 279 -11.15 2.42 -9.22
N ASP A 280 -10.03 2.46 -8.50
CA ASP A 280 -8.70 2.13 -9.02
C ASP A 280 -8.22 0.71 -8.66
N MET A 281 -9.11 -0.11 -8.09
CA MET A 281 -8.87 -1.51 -7.78
C MET A 281 -9.51 -2.44 -8.80
N LEU A 282 -8.84 -3.56 -9.06
CA LEU A 282 -9.35 -4.62 -9.92
C LEU A 282 -9.87 -5.77 -9.05
N THR A 283 -11.13 -6.14 -9.25
CA THR A 283 -11.69 -7.35 -8.64
C THR A 283 -11.26 -8.57 -9.42
N LEU A 284 -10.60 -9.51 -8.75
CA LEU A 284 -10.26 -10.83 -9.26
C LEU A 284 -11.16 -11.87 -8.61
N VAL A 285 -11.73 -12.77 -9.41
CA VAL A 285 -12.59 -13.86 -8.94
C VAL A 285 -11.88 -15.18 -9.15
N ARG A 286 -11.89 -16.03 -8.13
CA ARG A 286 -11.23 -17.35 -8.18
C ARG A 286 -11.89 -18.22 -9.26
N ASN A 287 -11.08 -18.73 -10.17
CA ASN A 287 -11.53 -19.61 -11.23
C ASN A 287 -11.47 -21.07 -10.74
N LYS A 288 -12.60 -21.59 -10.25
CA LYS A 288 -12.73 -22.95 -9.70
C LYS A 288 -12.54 -24.07 -10.73
N GLN A 289 -12.44 -23.74 -12.02
CA GLN A 289 -12.14 -24.71 -13.08
C GLN A 289 -10.64 -24.91 -13.29
N ARG A 290 -9.80 -24.02 -12.74
CA ARG A 290 -8.35 -24.14 -12.85
C ARG A 290 -7.82 -24.98 -11.68
N PRO A 291 -6.87 -25.90 -11.91
CA PRO A 291 -6.28 -26.69 -10.84
C PRO A 291 -5.50 -25.78 -9.89
N ASP A 292 -5.53 -26.09 -8.59
CA ASP A 292 -4.78 -25.38 -7.54
C ASP A 292 -3.26 -25.69 -7.57
N GLU A 293 -2.70 -25.76 -8.78
CA GLU A 293 -1.30 -26.06 -9.05
C GLU A 293 -0.46 -24.79 -9.09
N ALA A 294 0.86 -24.96 -8.89
CA ALA A 294 1.79 -23.87 -9.04
C ALA A 294 1.91 -23.45 -10.52
N PRO A 295 2.09 -22.16 -10.82
CA PRO A 295 2.29 -21.68 -12.18
C PRO A 295 3.56 -22.27 -12.81
N VAL A 296 3.52 -22.49 -14.13
CA VAL A 296 4.65 -23.07 -14.88
C VAL A 296 5.70 -21.99 -15.13
N LEU A 297 6.88 -22.17 -14.53
CA LEU A 297 8.05 -21.33 -14.70
C LEU A 297 9.15 -22.12 -15.41
N ARG A 298 9.39 -21.80 -16.68
CA ARG A 298 10.44 -22.44 -17.49
C ARG A 298 11.71 -21.60 -17.45
N LEU A 299 12.83 -22.14 -16.96
CA LEU A 299 14.11 -21.44 -16.95
C LEU A 299 14.54 -21.10 -18.40
N VAL A 300 14.88 -19.84 -18.66
CA VAL A 300 15.28 -19.33 -19.99
C VAL A 300 16.65 -18.68 -20.01
N GLY A 301 17.25 -18.45 -18.85
CA GLY A 301 18.61 -17.94 -18.77
C GLY A 301 19.10 -17.77 -17.34
N GLU A 302 20.41 -17.85 -17.19
CA GLU A 302 21.12 -17.58 -15.93
C GLU A 302 22.34 -16.73 -16.21
N GLN A 303 22.61 -15.76 -15.35
CA GLN A 303 23.74 -14.85 -15.49
C GLN A 303 24.30 -14.53 -14.11
N ARG A 304 25.63 -14.39 -14.02
CA ARG A 304 26.29 -13.77 -12.87
C ARG A 304 26.78 -12.40 -13.26
N VAL A 305 26.28 -11.37 -12.60
CA VAL A 305 26.42 -9.98 -13.04
C VAL A 305 27.09 -9.16 -11.95
N ARG A 306 28.03 -8.30 -12.34
CA ARG A 306 28.67 -7.36 -11.41
C ARG A 306 27.70 -6.22 -11.07
N LEU A 307 27.72 -5.73 -9.84
CA LEU A 307 26.99 -4.53 -9.45
C LEU A 307 27.29 -3.35 -10.38
N ALA A 308 26.26 -2.53 -10.62
CA ALA A 308 26.25 -1.39 -11.53
C ALA A 308 26.53 -1.72 -13.00
N SER A 309 26.64 -3.00 -13.37
CA SER A 309 26.75 -3.44 -14.76
C SER A 309 25.39 -3.85 -15.30
N TRP A 310 25.19 -3.65 -16.60
CA TRP A 310 23.96 -4.05 -17.29
C TRP A 310 23.94 -5.55 -17.60
N ALA A 311 22.81 -6.20 -17.32
CA ALA A 311 22.47 -7.55 -17.73
C ALA A 311 21.43 -7.50 -18.85
N SER A 312 21.55 -8.39 -19.85
CA SER A 312 20.55 -8.52 -20.91
C SER A 312 19.39 -9.40 -20.45
N VAL A 313 18.16 -8.97 -20.73
CA VAL A 313 16.94 -9.73 -20.41
C VAL A 313 16.50 -10.57 -21.61
N PRO A 314 16.23 -11.89 -21.45
CA PRO A 314 15.74 -12.74 -22.52
C PRO A 314 14.42 -12.25 -23.13
N ARG A 315 14.24 -12.49 -24.44
CA ARG A 315 13.03 -12.10 -25.17
C ARG A 315 11.93 -13.14 -24.98
N GLU A 316 11.15 -13.01 -23.92
CA GLU A 316 9.95 -13.80 -23.64
C GLU A 316 8.74 -12.86 -23.47
N LYS A 317 7.51 -13.39 -23.62
CA LYS A 317 6.29 -12.58 -23.43
C LYS A 317 6.21 -12.01 -22.01
N ILE A 318 6.47 -12.87 -21.03
CA ILE A 318 6.50 -12.53 -19.61
C ILE A 318 7.76 -13.16 -19.02
N VAL A 319 8.62 -12.32 -18.45
CA VAL A 319 9.86 -12.72 -17.79
C VAL A 319 9.67 -12.59 -16.28
N PHE A 320 9.73 -13.71 -15.58
CA PHE A 320 9.85 -13.77 -14.13
C PHE A 320 11.34 -13.89 -13.77
N ALA A 321 11.85 -13.00 -12.92
CA ALA A 321 13.27 -12.98 -12.56
C ALA A 321 13.47 -13.26 -11.08
N LYS A 322 14.47 -14.08 -10.75
CA LYS A 322 15.02 -14.22 -9.39
C LYS A 322 16.39 -13.58 -9.33
N ILE A 323 16.63 -12.81 -8.28
CA ILE A 323 17.85 -12.01 -8.10
C ILE A 323 18.40 -12.31 -6.72
N ILE A 324 19.56 -12.96 -6.67
CA ILE A 324 20.21 -13.38 -5.43
C ILE A 324 21.42 -12.47 -5.20
N LEU A 325 21.20 -11.41 -4.42
CA LEU A 325 22.22 -10.44 -4.03
C LEU A 325 22.35 -10.41 -2.51
N ARG A 326 23.53 -10.77 -2.01
CA ARG A 326 23.78 -10.89 -0.57
C ARG A 326 24.61 -9.71 -0.04
N PRO A 327 24.40 -9.31 1.22
CA PRO A 327 25.27 -8.33 1.87
C PRO A 327 26.68 -8.91 2.07
N SER A 328 27.69 -8.03 2.07
CA SER A 328 29.04 -8.37 2.51
C SER A 328 29.07 -8.60 4.03
N LEU A 329 30.21 -9.02 4.58
CA LEU A 329 30.37 -9.11 6.04
C LEU A 329 30.14 -7.75 6.71
N ALA A 330 30.67 -6.67 6.13
CA ALA A 330 30.42 -5.31 6.59
C ALA A 330 28.93 -4.94 6.48
N GLY A 331 28.26 -5.36 5.39
CA GLY A 331 26.82 -5.20 5.22
C GLY A 331 25.99 -5.87 6.30
N LYS A 332 26.34 -7.10 6.68
CA LYS A 332 25.66 -7.83 7.76
C LYS A 332 25.79 -7.10 9.10
N VAL A 333 26.98 -6.58 9.41
CA VAL A 333 27.21 -5.79 10.63
C VAL A 333 26.45 -4.48 10.59
N ALA A 334 26.46 -3.77 9.45
CA ALA A 334 25.71 -2.53 9.27
C ALA A 334 24.19 -2.72 9.45
N ALA A 335 23.62 -3.78 8.86
CA ALA A 335 22.20 -4.13 9.02
C ALA A 335 21.85 -4.53 10.46
N LEU A 336 22.78 -5.19 11.16
CA LEU A 336 22.60 -5.54 12.58
C LEU A 336 22.56 -4.28 13.45
N LEU A 337 23.52 -3.37 13.27
CA LEU A 337 23.67 -2.16 14.09
C LEU A 337 22.63 -1.08 13.76
N LEU A 338 22.29 -0.92 12.48
CA LEU A 338 21.35 0.10 12.01
C LEU A 338 20.53 -0.38 10.81
N LYS A 339 21.08 -0.27 9.59
CA LYS A 339 20.42 -0.60 8.32
C LYS A 339 21.42 -0.84 7.19
N SER A 340 21.01 -1.57 6.15
CA SER A 340 21.80 -1.84 4.94
C SER A 340 21.67 -0.71 3.92
N SER A 341 22.71 -0.45 3.13
CA SER A 341 22.66 0.49 1.99
C SER A 341 21.51 0.18 1.02
N GLU A 342 20.82 1.21 0.54
CA GLU A 342 19.75 1.09 -0.45
C GLU A 342 20.28 0.56 -1.78
N LEU A 343 19.51 -0.36 -2.39
CA LEU A 343 19.75 -0.85 -3.74
C LEU A 343 18.71 -0.25 -4.68
N LYS A 344 19.17 0.16 -5.86
CA LYS A 344 18.35 0.60 -6.97
C LYS A 344 18.39 -0.44 -8.08
N ILE A 345 17.23 -0.78 -8.64
CA ILE A 345 17.12 -1.49 -9.92
C ILE A 345 16.72 -0.48 -11.01
N THR A 346 17.56 -0.41 -12.03
CA THR A 346 17.35 0.38 -13.23
C THR A 346 17.04 -0.57 -14.38
N VAL A 347 15.93 -0.35 -15.08
CA VAL A 347 15.52 -1.17 -16.24
C VAL A 347 15.46 -0.34 -17.51
N SER A 348 15.91 -0.90 -18.62
CA SER A 348 15.78 -0.33 -19.96
C SER A 348 14.59 -0.98 -20.67
N LEU A 349 13.68 -0.15 -21.18
CA LEU A 349 12.48 -0.58 -21.87
C LEU A 349 12.70 -0.66 -23.38
N ARG A 350 11.83 -1.38 -24.10
CA ARG A 350 11.92 -1.57 -25.55
C ARG A 350 11.79 -0.25 -26.32
N ASN A 351 11.05 0.72 -25.78
CA ASN A 351 10.94 2.07 -26.35
C ASN A 351 12.21 2.94 -26.14
N GLY A 352 13.25 2.41 -25.48
CA GLY A 352 14.50 3.12 -25.19
C GLY A 352 14.47 3.92 -23.88
N GLU A 353 13.33 4.00 -23.20
CA GLU A 353 13.24 4.67 -21.91
C GLU A 353 13.90 3.85 -20.80
N THR A 354 14.37 4.55 -19.77
CA THR A 354 14.89 3.93 -18.55
C THR A 354 13.97 4.24 -17.38
N ARG A 355 13.81 3.27 -16.47
CA ARG A 355 13.04 3.43 -15.23
C ARG A 355 13.85 2.99 -14.03
N ASP A 356 13.75 3.76 -12.97
CA ASP A 356 14.47 3.56 -11.71
C ASP A 356 13.49 3.24 -10.58
N PHE A 357 13.77 2.13 -9.89
CA PHE A 357 13.02 1.65 -8.74
C PHE A 357 13.95 1.26 -7.61
N ARG A 358 13.44 1.28 -6.39
CA ARG A 358 14.10 0.67 -5.23
C ARG A 358 13.98 -0.85 -5.31
N PHE A 359 15.08 -1.53 -5.01
CA PHE A 359 15.18 -2.98 -5.02
C PHE A 359 15.44 -3.50 -3.60
N ILE A 360 14.60 -4.44 -3.16
CA ILE A 360 14.75 -5.12 -1.87
C ILE A 360 15.31 -6.51 -2.12
N ALA A 361 16.57 -6.73 -1.73
CA ALA A 361 17.29 -7.97 -2.01
C ALA A 361 16.53 -9.23 -1.55
N GLY A 362 15.99 -9.23 -0.32
CA GLY A 362 15.25 -10.37 0.22
C GLY A 362 13.98 -10.73 -0.56
N MET A 363 13.29 -9.75 -1.13
CA MET A 363 12.12 -9.98 -1.99
C MET A 363 12.53 -10.51 -3.37
N GLY A 364 13.68 -10.08 -3.89
CA GLY A 364 14.22 -10.52 -5.18
C GLY A 364 14.61 -12.00 -5.22
N GLU A 365 14.93 -12.61 -4.07
CA GLU A 365 15.38 -14.00 -3.98
C GLU A 365 14.29 -15.01 -4.39
N THR A 366 13.02 -14.69 -4.14
CA THR A 366 11.88 -15.54 -4.56
C THR A 366 11.37 -15.22 -5.94
N GLY A 367 11.69 -14.03 -6.42
CA GLY A 367 11.43 -13.54 -7.75
C GLY A 367 10.13 -12.76 -7.91
N PHE A 368 10.03 -12.11 -9.06
CA PHE A 368 8.97 -11.17 -9.43
C PHE A 368 8.85 -11.09 -10.95
N ILE A 369 7.73 -10.55 -11.46
CA ILE A 369 7.56 -10.30 -12.89
C ILE A 369 8.42 -9.09 -13.28
N LEU A 370 9.54 -9.34 -13.96
CA LEU A 370 10.47 -8.31 -14.44
C LEU A 370 10.05 -7.71 -15.78
N SER A 371 9.44 -8.50 -16.66
CA SER A 371 9.00 -8.04 -17.99
C SER A 371 7.64 -8.63 -18.34
N PRO A 372 6.73 -7.86 -18.96
CA PRO A 372 6.78 -6.41 -19.14
C PRO A 372 6.75 -5.69 -17.77
N LEU A 373 7.25 -4.45 -17.73
CA LEU A 373 7.17 -3.62 -16.53
C LEU A 373 5.70 -3.24 -16.26
N VAL A 374 5.14 -3.76 -15.15
CA VAL A 374 3.77 -3.48 -14.69
C VAL A 374 3.82 -2.39 -13.62
N GLU A 375 3.38 -1.17 -13.93
CA GLU A 375 3.48 -0.02 -13.01
C GLU A 375 2.20 0.27 -12.24
N ASP A 376 1.06 -0.14 -12.77
CA ASP A 376 -0.25 0.09 -12.17
C ASP A 376 -1.24 -1.06 -12.41
N THR A 377 -2.43 -0.92 -11.83
CA THR A 377 -3.51 -1.91 -11.93
C THR A 377 -3.99 -2.12 -13.37
N PHE A 378 -3.89 -1.11 -14.25
CA PHE A 378 -4.28 -1.23 -15.66
C PHE A 378 -3.26 -2.06 -16.46
N ASP A 379 -1.98 -1.86 -16.20
CA ASP A 379 -0.93 -2.71 -16.75
C ASP A 379 -1.12 -4.17 -16.29
N PHE A 380 -1.50 -4.40 -15.03
CA PHE A 380 -1.82 -5.75 -14.52
C PHE A 380 -3.04 -6.37 -15.24
N LEU A 381 -4.12 -5.62 -15.43
CA LEU A 381 -5.27 -6.08 -16.21
C LEU A 381 -4.83 -6.49 -17.62
N THR A 382 -4.05 -5.65 -18.28
CA THR A 382 -3.57 -5.88 -19.65
C THR A 382 -2.67 -7.12 -19.73
N LEU A 383 -1.80 -7.33 -18.73
CA LEU A 383 -1.01 -8.55 -18.59
C LEU A 383 -1.91 -9.79 -18.43
N SER A 384 -2.91 -9.72 -17.54
CA SER A 384 -3.81 -10.84 -17.22
C SER A 384 -4.75 -11.23 -18.37
N THR A 385 -5.13 -10.27 -19.20
CA THR A 385 -5.97 -10.48 -20.40
C THR A 385 -5.15 -10.83 -21.64
N GLN A 386 -3.81 -10.82 -21.53
CA GLN A 386 -2.86 -11.15 -22.58
C GLN A 386 -3.00 -10.30 -23.86
N GLU A 387 -3.52 -9.07 -23.75
CA GLU A 387 -3.55 -8.08 -24.83
C GLU A 387 -2.17 -7.41 -25.01
N GLY A 388 -1.19 -8.24 -25.39
CA GLY A 388 0.24 -7.95 -25.26
C GLY A 388 0.77 -6.76 -26.06
N SER A 389 0.07 -6.30 -27.11
CA SER A 389 0.53 -5.17 -27.93
C SER A 389 0.63 -3.86 -27.14
N TYR A 390 -0.23 -3.65 -26.13
CA TYR A 390 -0.18 -2.45 -25.30
C TYR A 390 1.08 -2.42 -24.42
N LEU A 391 1.53 -3.57 -23.91
CA LEU A 391 2.70 -3.67 -23.02
C LEU A 391 4.02 -3.86 -23.78
N ASP A 392 4.00 -3.93 -25.11
CA ASP A 392 5.22 -4.15 -25.91
C ASP A 392 6.29 -3.09 -25.67
N HIS A 393 5.88 -1.82 -25.51
CA HIS A 393 6.80 -0.71 -25.22
C HIS A 393 7.41 -0.82 -23.81
N LYS A 394 6.74 -1.53 -22.89
CA LYS A 394 7.18 -1.80 -21.51
C LYS A 394 7.99 -3.07 -21.35
N GLN A 395 8.30 -3.78 -22.44
CA GLN A 395 9.18 -4.94 -22.39
C GLN A 395 10.58 -4.52 -21.93
N VAL A 396 11.07 -5.13 -20.86
CA VAL A 396 12.41 -4.88 -20.33
C VAL A 396 13.44 -5.60 -21.19
N THR A 397 14.42 -4.84 -21.67
CA THR A 397 15.52 -5.33 -22.53
C THR A 397 16.81 -5.53 -21.75
N GLY A 398 16.97 -4.82 -20.64
CA GLY A 398 18.13 -4.87 -19.78
C GLY A 398 17.81 -4.38 -18.38
N LEU A 399 18.62 -4.80 -17.41
CA LEU A 399 18.55 -4.32 -16.03
C LEU A 399 19.94 -4.10 -15.44
N SER A 400 20.05 -3.19 -14.48
CA SER A 400 21.24 -2.96 -13.67
C SER A 400 20.85 -2.76 -12.22
N ILE A 401 21.58 -3.39 -11.30
CA ILE A 401 21.40 -3.21 -9.86
C ILE A 401 22.62 -2.48 -9.32
N SER A 402 22.39 -1.38 -8.62
CA SER A 402 23.46 -0.57 -8.04
C SER A 402 23.11 -0.12 -6.62
N PRO A 403 24.08 -0.10 -5.70
CA PRO A 403 23.91 0.53 -4.41
C PRO A 403 23.86 2.05 -4.57
N VAL A 404 22.94 2.73 -3.87
CA VAL A 404 22.82 4.19 -3.90
C VAL A 404 24.02 4.85 -3.18
N SER A 405 24.50 4.22 -2.11
CA SER A 405 25.70 4.64 -1.37
C SER A 405 26.43 3.44 -0.79
N GLN A 406 27.62 3.60 -0.22
CA GLN A 406 28.29 2.57 0.59
C GLN A 406 28.32 1.16 -0.05
N GLY A 407 28.75 1.07 -1.33
CA GLY A 407 28.67 -0.17 -2.10
C GLY A 407 29.41 -1.37 -1.49
N PHE A 408 30.43 -1.12 -0.66
CA PHE A 408 31.18 -2.15 0.08
C PHE A 408 30.31 -2.96 1.07
N LEU A 409 29.09 -2.50 1.38
CA LEU A 409 28.12 -3.25 2.19
C LEU A 409 27.45 -4.40 1.41
N TRP A 410 27.61 -4.46 0.09
CA TRP A 410 27.07 -5.50 -0.76
C TRP A 410 28.19 -6.34 -1.38
N GLN A 411 27.87 -7.55 -1.83
CA GLN A 411 28.78 -8.32 -2.66
C GLN A 411 28.89 -7.69 -4.06
N ASP A 412 30.08 -7.70 -4.65
CA ASP A 412 30.34 -7.04 -5.94
C ASP A 412 29.60 -7.68 -7.13
N ALA A 413 29.02 -8.87 -6.97
CA ALA A 413 28.25 -9.57 -7.99
C ALA A 413 27.05 -10.30 -7.39
N TYR A 414 26.04 -10.53 -8.24
CA TYR A 414 24.81 -11.24 -7.91
C TYR A 414 24.47 -12.27 -8.98
N ASP A 415 23.67 -13.26 -8.59
CA ASP A 415 23.15 -14.29 -9.48
C ASP A 415 21.74 -13.91 -9.94
N LEU A 416 21.49 -14.03 -11.24
CA LEU A 416 20.27 -13.65 -11.92
C LEU A 416 19.74 -14.87 -12.68
N GLN A 417 18.49 -15.26 -12.40
CA GLN A 417 17.80 -16.32 -13.10
C GLN A 417 16.54 -15.77 -13.74
N PHE A 418 16.32 -16.11 -15.01
CA PHE A 418 15.15 -15.71 -15.77
C PHE A 418 14.29 -16.92 -16.10
N TYR A 419 12.99 -16.76 -15.93
CA TYR A 419 12.00 -17.76 -16.23
C TYR A 419 10.95 -17.17 -17.16
N ALA A 420 10.54 -17.92 -18.19
CA ALA A 420 9.32 -17.63 -18.92
C ALA A 420 8.13 -18.06 -18.06
N LEU A 421 7.18 -17.14 -17.86
CA LEU A 421 5.91 -17.42 -17.21
C LEU A 421 4.85 -17.70 -18.27
N GLU A 422 4.27 -18.89 -18.22
CA GLU A 422 3.15 -19.28 -19.07
C GLU A 422 1.83 -19.06 -18.33
N LEU A 423 0.94 -18.28 -18.94
CA LEU A 423 -0.38 -17.96 -18.36
C LEU A 423 -1.49 -18.77 -19.03
N PRO A 424 -2.52 -19.18 -18.28
CA PRO A 424 -3.71 -19.79 -18.86
C PRO A 424 -4.42 -18.77 -19.76
N PRO A 425 -5.16 -19.23 -20.80
CA PRO A 425 -5.91 -18.35 -21.67
C PRO A 425 -6.82 -17.38 -20.89
N PRO A 426 -6.95 -16.12 -21.35
CA PRO A 426 -7.82 -15.15 -20.70
C PRO A 426 -9.28 -15.60 -20.78
N THR A 427 -10.04 -15.36 -19.72
CA THR A 427 -11.47 -15.73 -19.67
C THR A 427 -12.37 -14.69 -20.34
N VAL A 428 -11.93 -13.42 -20.37
CA VAL A 428 -12.63 -12.28 -20.93
C VAL A 428 -11.62 -11.33 -21.58
N PRO A 429 -11.97 -10.65 -22.69
CA PRO A 429 -11.10 -9.65 -23.30
C PRO A 429 -11.05 -8.38 -22.45
N LYS A 430 -9.98 -7.57 -22.60
CA LYS A 430 -9.80 -6.32 -21.85
C LYS A 430 -10.91 -5.31 -22.15
N THR A 431 -11.42 -5.29 -23.37
CA THR A 431 -12.50 -4.39 -23.79
C THR A 431 -13.78 -4.55 -22.97
N SER A 432 -14.04 -5.74 -22.41
CA SER A 432 -15.19 -5.98 -21.53
C SER A 432 -15.15 -5.24 -20.20
N PHE A 433 -14.00 -4.68 -19.82
CA PHE A 433 -13.83 -3.91 -18.58
C PHE A 433 -14.15 -2.43 -18.74
N PHE A 434 -14.30 -1.96 -19.98
CA PHE A 434 -14.47 -0.56 -20.32
C PHE A 434 -15.81 -0.30 -21.03
N SER A 435 -16.31 0.91 -20.86
CA SER A 435 -17.49 1.42 -21.52
C SER A 435 -17.30 1.40 -23.03
N GLU A 436 -18.34 0.95 -23.73
CA GLU A 436 -18.39 0.97 -25.19
C GLU A 436 -18.35 2.41 -25.71
N THR A 437 -17.46 2.68 -26.65
CA THR A 437 -17.41 3.94 -27.38
C THR A 437 -18.41 3.90 -28.53
N LEU A 438 -19.30 4.89 -28.58
CA LEU A 438 -20.34 4.97 -29.61
C LEU A 438 -20.06 6.14 -30.56
N ALA A 439 -20.20 5.88 -31.86
CA ALA A 439 -20.19 6.91 -32.88
C ALA A 439 -21.57 7.56 -32.97
N ILE A 440 -21.70 8.78 -32.46
CA ILE A 440 -22.92 9.58 -32.51
C ILE A 440 -22.65 10.81 -33.37
N ALA A 441 -23.48 11.03 -34.40
CA ALA A 441 -23.34 12.19 -35.26
C ALA A 441 -23.65 13.49 -34.49
N PRO A 442 -22.90 14.59 -34.70
CA PRO A 442 -23.17 15.87 -34.04
C PRO A 442 -24.60 16.38 -34.25
N SER A 443 -25.22 16.06 -35.39
CA SER A 443 -26.62 16.41 -35.71
C SER A 443 -27.66 15.72 -34.83
N GLU A 444 -27.31 14.61 -34.18
CA GLU A 444 -28.21 13.87 -33.28
C GLU A 444 -28.17 14.40 -31.83
N VAL A 445 -27.23 15.30 -31.54
CA VAL A 445 -26.95 15.79 -30.19
C VAL A 445 -27.46 17.22 -30.05
N ARG A 446 -28.36 17.43 -29.09
CA ARG A 446 -28.83 18.77 -28.70
C ARG A 446 -28.29 19.15 -27.33
N LEU A 447 -27.90 20.40 -27.14
CA LEU A 447 -27.56 20.91 -25.81
C LEU A 447 -28.86 21.17 -25.02
N ALA A 448 -28.94 20.68 -23.79
CA ALA A 448 -30.10 20.87 -22.92
C ALA A 448 -29.69 21.07 -21.45
N PRO A 449 -30.51 21.76 -20.64
CA PRO A 449 -30.37 21.69 -19.18
C PRO A 449 -30.67 20.27 -18.71
N CYS A 450 -29.88 19.77 -17.77
CA CYS A 450 -30.04 18.44 -17.19
C CYS A 450 -30.14 18.52 -15.68
N GLU A 451 -30.95 17.64 -15.09
CA GLU A 451 -30.93 17.35 -13.67
C GLU A 451 -29.94 16.19 -13.44
N THR A 452 -28.73 16.52 -12.99
CA THR A 452 -27.63 15.56 -12.89
C THR A 452 -26.60 15.98 -11.87
N SER A 453 -25.99 14.99 -11.22
CA SER A 453 -24.81 15.16 -10.38
C SER A 453 -23.75 14.16 -10.81
N VAL A 454 -22.51 14.62 -10.85
CA VAL A 454 -21.34 13.74 -10.88
C VAL A 454 -20.87 13.63 -9.45
N ASP A 455 -20.81 12.42 -8.92
CA ASP A 455 -20.43 12.19 -7.52
C ASP A 455 -18.93 11.96 -7.41
N LEU A 456 -18.35 11.24 -8.38
CA LEU A 456 -16.93 10.89 -8.41
C LEU A 456 -16.35 10.96 -9.82
N ILE A 457 -15.14 11.49 -9.95
CA ILE A 457 -14.27 11.38 -11.14
C ILE A 457 -12.91 10.86 -10.66
N ALA A 458 -12.43 9.77 -11.26
CA ALA A 458 -11.20 9.09 -10.85
C ALA A 458 -11.14 8.80 -9.33
N GLY A 459 -12.28 8.39 -8.77
CA GLY A 459 -12.43 8.07 -7.34
C GLY A 459 -12.39 9.27 -6.39
N LYS A 460 -12.44 10.51 -6.89
CA LYS A 460 -12.44 11.74 -6.10
C LYS A 460 -13.70 12.56 -6.37
N ALA A 461 -14.13 13.35 -5.39
CA ALA A 461 -15.18 14.34 -5.60
C ALA A 461 -14.78 15.27 -6.76
N PRO A 462 -15.72 15.62 -7.66
CA PRO A 462 -15.41 16.44 -8.82
C PRO A 462 -14.94 17.83 -8.41
N SER A 463 -13.99 18.36 -9.17
CA SER A 463 -13.46 19.71 -9.00
C SER A 463 -13.51 20.47 -10.31
N GLN A 464 -13.72 21.79 -10.22
CA GLN A 464 -13.59 22.70 -11.36
C GLN A 464 -12.13 23.00 -11.71
N VAL A 465 -11.20 22.61 -10.83
CA VAL A 465 -9.77 22.67 -11.12
C VAL A 465 -9.40 21.56 -12.08
N ARG A 466 -8.59 21.90 -13.10
CA ARG A 466 -8.11 20.96 -14.11
C ARG A 466 -7.45 19.75 -13.45
N MET A 467 -7.95 18.55 -13.78
CA MET A 467 -7.42 17.29 -13.26
C MET A 467 -6.57 16.59 -14.31
N THR A 468 -5.39 16.13 -13.91
CA THR A 468 -4.54 15.28 -14.76
C THR A 468 -4.88 13.81 -14.52
N ILE A 469 -5.21 13.08 -15.60
CA ILE A 469 -5.58 11.65 -15.55
C ILE A 469 -4.81 10.90 -16.66
N SER A 470 -4.54 9.61 -16.47
CA SER A 470 -3.91 8.75 -17.47
C SER A 470 -4.54 7.37 -17.49
N LYS A 471 -4.50 6.70 -18.66
CA LYS A 471 -4.90 5.31 -18.95
C LYS A 471 -6.37 4.94 -18.69
N THR A 472 -6.90 5.22 -17.51
CA THR A 472 -8.27 4.89 -17.10
C THR A 472 -8.98 6.09 -16.51
N LEU A 473 -10.23 6.30 -16.92
CA LEU A 473 -11.13 7.28 -16.33
C LEU A 473 -12.32 6.55 -15.72
N THR A 474 -12.49 6.64 -14.41
CA THR A 474 -13.71 6.18 -13.73
C THR A 474 -14.61 7.35 -13.39
N ILE A 475 -15.91 7.17 -13.54
CA ILE A 475 -16.90 8.20 -13.23
C ILE A 475 -18.17 7.55 -12.68
N ALA A 476 -18.77 8.20 -11.69
CA ALA A 476 -20.05 7.80 -11.12
C ALA A 476 -20.92 9.02 -10.79
N GLY A 477 -22.24 8.86 -10.85
CA GLY A 477 -23.19 9.92 -10.55
C GLY A 477 -24.63 9.50 -10.79
N TRP A 478 -25.51 10.47 -10.99
CA TRP A 478 -26.90 10.25 -11.38
C TRP A 478 -27.40 11.29 -12.40
N ASN A 479 -28.39 10.90 -13.21
CA ASN A 479 -29.00 11.74 -14.23
C ASN A 479 -30.50 11.43 -14.37
N ILE A 480 -31.35 12.45 -14.35
CA ILE A 480 -32.81 12.35 -14.44
C ILE A 480 -33.32 13.25 -15.55
N VAL A 481 -34.24 12.76 -16.39
CA VAL A 481 -34.85 13.55 -17.46
C VAL A 481 -35.77 14.64 -16.89
N SER A 482 -36.62 14.27 -15.93
CA SER A 482 -37.43 15.20 -15.15
C SER A 482 -37.74 14.63 -13.77
N SER A 483 -37.25 15.28 -12.71
CA SER A 483 -37.60 14.93 -11.32
C SER A 483 -39.06 15.17 -11.00
N GLN A 484 -39.71 16.17 -11.61
CA GLN A 484 -41.13 16.46 -11.38
C GLN A 484 -42.07 15.40 -11.95
N GLN A 485 -41.68 14.75 -13.05
CA GLN A 485 -42.49 13.74 -13.75
C GLN A 485 -42.00 12.31 -13.49
N GLY A 486 -40.94 12.15 -12.70
CA GLY A 486 -40.34 10.85 -12.44
C GLY A 486 -39.73 10.16 -13.66
N LEU A 487 -39.19 10.92 -14.63
CA LEU A 487 -38.68 10.36 -15.89
C LEU A 487 -37.17 10.09 -15.85
N ALA A 488 -36.80 8.83 -16.03
CA ALA A 488 -35.41 8.39 -16.19
C ALA A 488 -34.94 8.40 -17.66
N PRO A 489 -33.63 8.58 -17.92
CA PRO A 489 -33.08 8.46 -19.25
C PRO A 489 -33.03 7.00 -19.72
N GLN A 490 -33.13 6.78 -21.03
CA GLN A 490 -32.99 5.45 -21.64
C GLN A 490 -31.54 4.97 -21.57
N GLN A 491 -30.60 5.87 -21.89
CA GLN A 491 -29.15 5.64 -21.82
C GLN A 491 -28.48 6.89 -21.26
N ILE A 492 -27.35 6.70 -20.59
CA ILE A 492 -26.51 7.78 -20.07
C ILE A 492 -25.12 7.58 -20.68
N PHE A 493 -24.51 8.67 -21.13
CA PHE A 493 -23.18 8.67 -21.71
C PHE A 493 -22.27 9.61 -20.94
N THR A 494 -21.03 9.17 -20.75
CA THR A 494 -19.94 10.09 -20.46
C THR A 494 -19.40 10.63 -21.77
N THR A 495 -19.10 11.92 -21.83
CA THR A 495 -18.56 12.56 -23.03
C THR A 495 -17.20 13.14 -22.77
N LEU A 496 -16.28 12.99 -23.72
CA LEU A 496 -14.99 13.69 -23.75
C LEU A 496 -14.93 14.53 -25.02
N GLU A 497 -14.92 15.84 -24.87
CA GLU A 497 -14.79 16.78 -25.98
C GLU A 497 -13.36 17.31 -26.06
N ASP A 498 -12.72 17.20 -27.23
CA ASP A 498 -11.39 17.76 -27.46
C ASP A 498 -11.44 19.27 -27.74
N LYS A 499 -10.28 19.91 -27.81
CA LYS A 499 -10.15 21.33 -28.16
C LYS A 499 -10.67 21.71 -29.56
N HIS A 500 -10.90 20.73 -30.43
CA HIS A 500 -11.42 20.92 -31.79
C HIS A 500 -12.93 20.75 -31.87
N GLY A 501 -13.61 20.46 -30.75
CA GLY A 501 -15.05 20.24 -30.67
C GLY A 501 -15.48 18.80 -31.01
N SER A 502 -14.54 17.87 -31.23
CA SER A 502 -14.86 16.47 -31.47
C SER A 502 -15.24 15.82 -30.14
N THR A 503 -16.44 15.24 -30.06
CA THR A 503 -16.94 14.59 -28.85
C THR A 503 -16.96 13.08 -28.99
N LEU A 504 -16.29 12.39 -28.06
CA LEU A 504 -16.40 10.94 -27.87
C LEU A 504 -17.54 10.65 -26.88
N PHE A 505 -18.32 9.61 -27.14
CA PHE A 505 -19.42 9.16 -26.28
C PHE A 505 -19.14 7.76 -25.76
N PHE A 506 -19.20 7.60 -24.44
CA PHE A 506 -18.98 6.34 -23.76
C PHE A 506 -20.25 5.92 -23.05
N LEU A 507 -20.76 4.73 -23.34
CA LEU A 507 -21.99 4.22 -22.73
C LEU A 507 -21.77 3.90 -21.25
N ASN A 508 -22.57 4.50 -20.38
CA ASN A 508 -22.51 4.24 -18.94
C ASN A 508 -23.44 3.08 -18.56
N LYS A 509 -23.02 2.29 -17.58
CA LYS A 509 -23.87 1.30 -16.93
C LYS A 509 -24.87 2.01 -16.00
N LYS A 510 -26.16 1.68 -16.11
CA LYS A 510 -27.19 2.18 -15.18
C LYS A 510 -27.02 1.49 -13.82
N VAL A 511 -27.16 2.26 -12.75
CA VAL A 511 -27.02 1.80 -11.36
C VAL A 511 -28.22 2.26 -10.54
N ALA A 512 -28.74 1.38 -9.69
CA ALA A 512 -29.83 1.71 -8.78
C ALA A 512 -29.40 2.77 -7.75
N ARG A 513 -30.22 3.82 -7.63
CA ARG A 513 -30.04 4.93 -6.67
C ARG A 513 -31.34 5.22 -5.95
N ALA A 514 -31.69 4.35 -5.01
CA ALA A 514 -32.94 4.46 -4.26
C ALA A 514 -33.01 5.74 -3.42
N ASP A 515 -31.86 6.23 -2.93
CA ASP A 515 -31.70 7.52 -2.25
C ASP A 515 -32.14 8.69 -3.13
N VAL A 516 -31.69 8.72 -4.38
CA VAL A 516 -32.06 9.77 -5.35
C VAL A 516 -33.54 9.68 -5.71
N LYS A 517 -34.05 8.47 -5.98
CA LYS A 517 -35.46 8.24 -6.29
C LYS A 517 -36.37 8.70 -5.13
N SER A 518 -35.98 8.40 -3.89
CA SER A 518 -36.72 8.78 -2.69
C SER A 518 -36.68 10.29 -2.43
N PHE A 519 -35.52 10.93 -2.65
CA PHE A 519 -35.35 12.37 -2.50
C PHE A 519 -36.30 13.16 -3.43
N PHE A 520 -36.50 12.69 -4.66
CA PHE A 520 -37.42 13.32 -5.62
C PHE A 520 -38.86 12.79 -5.55
N GLY A 521 -39.18 11.89 -4.62
CA GLY A 521 -40.55 11.39 -4.43
C GLY A 521 -41.04 10.39 -5.49
N HIS A 522 -40.14 9.79 -6.27
CA HIS A 522 -40.45 8.86 -7.35
C HIS A 522 -39.72 7.52 -7.20
N PRO A 523 -40.05 6.70 -6.18
CA PRO A 523 -39.43 5.39 -5.96
C PRO A 523 -39.62 4.42 -7.13
N GLU A 524 -40.67 4.60 -7.93
CA GLU A 524 -41.03 3.80 -9.11
C GLU A 524 -40.18 4.09 -10.35
N MET A 525 -39.40 5.18 -10.33
CA MET A 525 -38.56 5.56 -11.47
C MET A 525 -37.56 4.46 -11.81
N ASP A 526 -37.27 4.29 -13.10
CA ASP A 526 -36.19 3.40 -13.55
C ASP A 526 -34.81 3.88 -13.04
N ASP A 527 -33.76 3.08 -13.18
CA ASP A 527 -32.46 3.41 -12.60
C ASP A 527 -31.88 4.73 -13.15
N VAL A 528 -31.52 5.63 -12.24
CA VAL A 528 -31.05 6.99 -12.55
C VAL A 528 -29.56 7.17 -12.29
N GLY A 529 -28.94 6.24 -11.56
CA GLY A 529 -27.50 6.23 -11.33
C GLY A 529 -26.76 5.80 -12.58
N PHE A 530 -25.53 6.28 -12.73
CA PHE A 530 -24.63 5.83 -13.78
C PHE A 530 -23.22 5.61 -13.24
N GLN A 531 -22.53 4.66 -13.86
CA GLN A 531 -21.10 4.42 -13.66
C GLN A 531 -20.44 4.04 -14.99
N ALA A 532 -19.22 4.51 -15.20
CA ALA A 532 -18.40 4.10 -16.33
C ALA A 532 -16.93 3.96 -15.95
N ASN A 533 -16.27 3.03 -16.63
CA ASN A 533 -14.84 2.86 -16.65
C ASN A 533 -14.41 3.04 -18.11
N ILE A 534 -13.57 4.01 -18.41
CA ILE A 534 -13.23 4.38 -19.79
C ILE A 534 -11.74 4.15 -20.00
N ASP A 535 -11.39 3.41 -21.05
CA ASP A 535 -10.01 3.30 -21.52
C ASP A 535 -9.64 4.59 -22.26
N ILE A 536 -8.83 5.42 -21.62
CA ILE A 536 -8.32 6.68 -22.18
C ILE A 536 -6.83 6.56 -22.55
N SER A 537 -6.27 5.35 -22.56
CA SER A 537 -4.85 5.11 -22.84
C SER A 537 -4.42 5.44 -24.28
N GLY A 538 -5.40 5.62 -25.18
CA GLY A 538 -5.18 6.09 -26.55
C GLY A 538 -5.42 7.59 -26.75
N LEU A 539 -5.75 8.35 -25.70
CA LEU A 539 -6.08 9.78 -25.78
C LEU A 539 -4.94 10.62 -25.18
N GLN A 540 -4.74 11.85 -25.68
CA GLN A 540 -3.73 12.75 -25.13
C GLN A 540 -4.14 14.21 -25.30
N GLY A 541 -3.88 15.03 -24.28
CA GLY A 541 -4.10 16.47 -24.31
C GLY A 541 -5.29 16.93 -23.48
N ASP A 542 -5.78 18.14 -23.75
CA ASP A 542 -6.86 18.77 -23.00
C ASP A 542 -8.23 18.30 -23.52
N TYR A 543 -9.08 17.85 -22.60
CA TYR A 543 -10.45 17.43 -22.85
C TYR A 543 -11.42 18.09 -21.86
N VAL A 544 -12.68 18.23 -22.25
CA VAL A 544 -13.77 18.58 -21.35
C VAL A 544 -14.64 17.36 -21.14
N LEU A 545 -14.72 16.90 -19.90
CA LEU A 545 -15.64 15.84 -19.50
C LEU A 545 -17.03 16.42 -19.30
N GLY A 546 -18.02 15.79 -19.91
CA GLY A 546 -19.44 16.10 -19.74
C GLY A 546 -20.31 14.86 -19.64
N ILE A 547 -21.61 15.05 -19.44
CA ILE A 547 -22.60 13.97 -19.44
C ILE A 547 -23.62 14.23 -20.56
N ALA A 548 -24.04 13.16 -21.23
CA ALA A 548 -25.15 13.17 -22.16
C ALA A 548 -26.15 12.07 -21.82
N ARG A 549 -27.38 12.18 -22.32
CA ARG A 549 -28.44 11.20 -22.08
C ARG A 549 -29.28 10.99 -23.32
N ARG A 550 -29.82 9.79 -23.50
CA ARG A 550 -30.81 9.49 -24.53
C ARG A 550 -32.22 9.59 -23.95
N THR A 551 -33.06 10.37 -24.61
CA THR A 551 -34.48 10.56 -24.30
C THR A 551 -35.32 10.16 -25.51
N ASN A 552 -36.66 10.20 -25.37
CA ASN A 552 -37.58 9.96 -26.49
C ASN A 552 -37.41 10.98 -27.63
N SER A 553 -36.77 12.12 -27.37
CA SER A 553 -36.55 13.21 -28.33
C SER A 553 -35.14 13.27 -28.93
N GLY A 554 -34.29 12.27 -28.65
CA GLY A 554 -32.91 12.20 -29.15
C GLY A 554 -31.86 12.21 -28.04
N ILE A 555 -30.63 12.61 -28.38
CA ILE A 555 -29.52 12.69 -27.42
C ILE A 555 -29.38 14.13 -26.93
N GLU A 556 -29.38 14.31 -25.62
CA GLU A 556 -29.19 15.58 -24.94
C GLU A 556 -27.83 15.62 -24.25
N LYS A 557 -26.99 16.59 -24.59
CA LYS A 557 -25.75 16.89 -23.85
C LYS A 557 -26.04 17.93 -22.77
N CYS A 558 -25.62 17.64 -21.54
CA CYS A 558 -25.92 18.46 -20.37
C CYS A 558 -25.07 19.72 -20.33
N GLN A 559 -25.70 20.89 -20.52
CA GLN A 559 -25.02 22.19 -20.58
C GLN A 559 -24.28 22.56 -19.29
N GLN A 560 -24.77 22.09 -18.15
CA GLN A 560 -24.28 22.46 -16.81
C GLN A 560 -23.04 21.65 -16.39
N VAL A 561 -22.70 20.57 -17.13
CA VAL A 561 -21.68 19.60 -16.72
C VAL A 561 -20.46 19.72 -17.63
N ALA A 562 -19.43 20.37 -17.10
CA ALA A 562 -18.15 20.51 -17.77
C ALA A 562 -17.04 20.42 -16.72
N PHE A 563 -16.16 19.43 -16.86
CA PHE A 563 -14.98 19.27 -16.01
C PHE A 563 -13.72 19.24 -16.87
N PRO A 564 -12.78 20.18 -16.69
CA PRO A 564 -11.56 20.22 -17.48
C PRO A 564 -10.60 19.08 -17.07
N LEU A 565 -10.16 18.31 -18.06
CA LEU A 565 -9.22 17.21 -17.90
C LEU A 565 -7.96 17.44 -18.76
N GLU A 566 -6.81 17.05 -18.22
CA GLU A 566 -5.57 16.88 -18.97
C GLU A 566 -5.26 15.37 -19.02
N ILE A 567 -5.35 14.76 -20.20
CA ILE A 567 -5.03 13.35 -20.39
C ILE A 567 -3.54 13.20 -20.76
N LYS A 568 -2.81 12.44 -19.94
CA LYS A 568 -1.41 12.06 -20.19
C LYS A 568 -1.31 10.59 -20.55
N ASN A 569 -0.40 10.27 -21.46
CA ASN A 569 0.00 8.91 -21.79
C ASN A 569 1.09 8.39 -20.86
#